data_AF-A0A918NWC0-F1
#
_entry.id   AF-A0A918NWC0-F1
#
_cell.length_a   1.000
_cell.length_b   1.000
_cell.length_c   1.000
_cell.angle_alpha   90.00
_cell.angle_beta   90.00
_cell.angle_gamma   90.00
#
_symmetry.space_group_name_H-M   'P 1'
#
loop_
_entity.id
_entity.type
_entity.pdbx_description
1 polymer ?
#
loop_
_entity_poly.entity_id
_entity_poly.type
_entity_poly.pdbx_seq_one_letter_code
_entity_poly.pdbx_strand_id
1 'polypeptide(L)'
;MDQATHTVRADAPPEGATLDTPGATLPQAYALAGLIIEQLTTYPRDIDICRDIDGSYGIHVMWSRDVSGVAALAAWADSGWTLVSNPMSSGVFAETRPVINGVKVWAWTLLTSEEAEQARLMMLPPEPPAAEPEPTEPAEPGTPDPQPASDSGDQPTAPVVQPLSSSVIAEVPPATGGDE
;
A
#
# COMPACT_ATOMS: atom_id res chain seq x y z
N MET A 1 29.06 -55.59 -54.86
CA MET A 1 28.95 -55.71 -53.38
C MET A 1 29.44 -54.38 -52.84
N ASP A 2 28.52 -53.44 -52.77
CA ASP A 2 28.78 -52.02 -52.53
C ASP A 2 28.83 -51.73 -51.03
N GLN A 3 29.89 -51.01 -50.62
CA GLN A 3 30.06 -50.51 -49.26
C GLN A 3 29.14 -49.30 -49.05
N ALA A 4 28.28 -49.36 -48.03
CA ALA A 4 27.52 -48.20 -47.57
C ALA A 4 28.35 -47.40 -46.55
N THR A 5 28.79 -46.22 -46.95
CA THR A 5 29.45 -45.22 -46.11
C THR A 5 28.49 -44.72 -45.03
N HIS A 6 28.85 -44.92 -43.76
CA HIS A 6 28.18 -44.34 -42.60
C HIS A 6 28.59 -42.86 -42.48
N THR A 7 27.68 -41.93 -42.75
CA THR A 7 27.85 -40.52 -42.38
C THR A 7 27.31 -40.31 -40.97
N VAL A 8 28.20 -40.14 -39.99
CA VAL A 8 27.85 -39.69 -38.64
C VAL A 8 27.43 -38.23 -38.73
N ARG A 9 26.12 -37.97 -38.61
CA ARG A 9 25.59 -36.62 -38.44
C ARG A 9 25.86 -36.18 -37.01
N ALA A 10 26.55 -35.05 -36.87
CA ALA A 10 26.84 -34.42 -35.59
C ALA A 10 25.52 -34.18 -34.82
N ASP A 11 25.44 -34.79 -33.64
CA ASP A 11 24.42 -34.51 -32.64
C ASP A 11 24.62 -33.07 -32.13
N ALA A 12 23.57 -32.28 -32.15
CA ALA A 12 23.59 -30.93 -31.62
C ALA A 12 23.79 -30.98 -30.09
N PRO A 13 24.42 -29.98 -29.47
CA PRO A 13 24.51 -29.93 -28.01
C PRO A 13 23.10 -29.88 -27.41
N PRO A 14 22.85 -30.53 -26.25
CA PRO A 14 21.55 -30.46 -25.61
C PRO A 14 21.22 -29.00 -25.29
N GLU A 15 20.14 -28.50 -25.89
CA GLU A 15 19.54 -27.23 -25.53
C GLU A 15 19.27 -27.23 -24.03
N GLY A 16 19.66 -26.12 -23.38
CA GLY A 16 19.70 -26.01 -21.94
C GLY A 16 18.39 -26.45 -21.29
N ALA A 17 18.49 -27.43 -20.39
CA ALA A 17 17.54 -27.59 -19.32
C ALA A 17 17.60 -26.31 -18.48
N THR A 18 16.79 -25.30 -18.84
CA THR A 18 16.39 -24.26 -17.91
C THR A 18 15.73 -24.98 -16.75
N LEU A 19 16.41 -24.97 -15.60
CA LEU A 19 15.90 -25.45 -14.34
C LEU A 19 14.53 -24.82 -14.08
N ASP A 20 13.48 -25.61 -14.31
CA ASP A 20 12.14 -25.38 -13.77
C ASP A 20 12.32 -25.19 -12.26
N THR A 21 12.30 -23.95 -11.80
CA THR A 21 12.15 -23.70 -10.37
C THR A 21 10.75 -24.20 -10.04
N PRO A 22 10.58 -25.26 -9.24
CA PRO A 22 9.27 -25.80 -8.98
C PRO A 22 8.45 -24.70 -8.31
N GLY A 23 7.36 -24.30 -8.97
CA GLY A 23 6.46 -23.31 -8.41
C GLY A 23 5.85 -23.80 -7.10
N ALA A 24 5.29 -22.88 -6.32
CA ALA A 24 4.76 -23.17 -4.99
C ALA A 24 3.80 -24.36 -4.98
N THR A 25 3.94 -25.21 -3.97
CA THR A 25 3.10 -26.38 -3.73
C THR A 25 1.85 -26.02 -2.94
N LEU A 26 0.81 -26.85 -3.01
CA LEU A 26 -0.43 -26.65 -2.25
C LEU A 26 -0.19 -26.52 -0.72
N PRO A 27 0.63 -27.37 -0.06
CA PRO A 27 0.91 -27.20 1.36
C PRO A 27 1.60 -25.87 1.70
N GLN A 28 2.49 -25.37 0.83
CA GLN A 28 3.13 -24.07 1.01
C GLN A 28 2.11 -22.93 0.92
N ALA A 29 1.21 -22.98 -0.06
CA ALA A 29 0.13 -22.00 -0.19
C ALA A 29 -0.81 -22.02 1.01
N TYR A 30 -1.18 -23.21 1.53
CA TYR A 30 -2.00 -23.33 2.74
C TYR A 30 -1.31 -22.75 3.98
N ALA A 31 -0.04 -23.06 4.18
CA ALA A 31 0.73 -22.52 5.30
C ALA A 31 0.79 -20.99 5.24
N LEU A 32 1.05 -20.43 4.05
CA LEU A 32 1.07 -18.99 3.87
C LEU A 32 -0.32 -18.36 4.03
N ALA A 33 -1.40 -19.01 3.60
CA ALA A 33 -2.76 -18.50 3.82
C ALA A 33 -3.06 -18.35 5.32
N GLY A 34 -2.64 -19.32 6.14
CA GLY A 34 -2.72 -19.22 7.61
C GLY A 34 -1.96 -18.01 8.16
N LEU A 35 -0.72 -17.79 7.70
CA LEU A 35 0.08 -16.63 8.11
C LEU A 35 -0.55 -15.30 7.69
N ILE A 36 -1.12 -15.23 6.48
CA ILE A 36 -1.86 -14.05 6.03
C ILE A 36 -3.03 -13.78 6.98
N ILE A 37 -3.84 -14.80 7.30
CA ILE A 37 -4.98 -14.65 8.22
C ILE A 37 -4.54 -14.13 9.59
N GLU A 38 -3.43 -14.63 10.12
CA GLU A 38 -2.90 -14.19 11.42
C GLU A 38 -2.33 -12.76 11.38
N GLN A 39 -1.75 -12.34 10.26
CA GLN A 39 -1.12 -11.04 10.12
C GLN A 39 -2.11 -9.90 9.80
N LEU A 40 -3.25 -10.24 9.18
CA LEU A 40 -4.22 -9.23 8.74
C LEU A 40 -4.94 -8.61 9.94
N THR A 41 -4.85 -7.29 10.06
CA THR A 41 -5.64 -6.48 11.00
C THR A 41 -6.98 -6.03 10.42
N THR A 42 -7.27 -6.41 9.17
CA THR A 42 -8.50 -6.11 8.43
C THR A 42 -9.21 -7.42 8.08
N TYR A 43 -10.50 -7.35 7.76
CA TYR A 43 -11.30 -8.52 7.42
C TYR A 43 -11.45 -8.65 5.91
N PRO A 44 -10.65 -9.51 5.24
CA PRO A 44 -10.89 -9.80 3.83
C PRO A 44 -12.27 -10.42 3.67
N ARG A 45 -12.93 -10.09 2.56
CA ARG A 45 -14.19 -10.75 2.18
C ARG A 45 -13.93 -12.19 1.79
N ASP A 46 -12.78 -12.45 1.17
CA ASP A 46 -12.45 -13.77 0.64
C ASP A 46 -10.95 -14.04 0.63
N ILE A 47 -10.59 -15.31 0.83
CA ILE A 47 -9.22 -15.82 0.72
C ILE A 47 -9.28 -17.17 0.01
N ASP A 48 -8.75 -17.23 -1.20
CA ASP A 48 -8.78 -18.41 -2.04
C ASP A 48 -7.36 -18.91 -2.35
N ILE A 49 -7.18 -20.22 -2.36
CA ILE A 49 -5.97 -20.85 -2.90
C ILE A 49 -6.26 -21.28 -4.35
N CYS A 50 -5.51 -20.73 -5.28
CA CYS A 50 -5.67 -20.97 -6.71
C CYS A 50 -4.50 -21.76 -7.26
N ARG A 51 -4.76 -22.57 -8.30
CA ARG A 51 -3.70 -23.22 -9.09
C ARG A 51 -3.50 -22.45 -10.39
N ASP A 52 -2.28 -21.99 -10.62
CA ASP A 52 -1.86 -21.29 -11.82
C ASP A 52 -1.70 -22.25 -13.01
N ILE A 53 -1.63 -21.69 -14.22
CA ILE A 53 -1.44 -22.43 -15.47
C ILE A 53 -0.10 -23.18 -15.54
N ASP A 54 0.92 -22.68 -14.83
CA ASP A 54 2.24 -23.31 -14.67
C ASP A 54 2.21 -24.48 -13.66
N GLY A 55 1.04 -24.77 -13.09
CA GLY A 55 0.83 -25.83 -12.11
C GLY A 55 1.16 -25.45 -10.67
N SER A 56 1.70 -24.26 -10.44
CA SER A 56 1.99 -23.72 -9.11
C SER A 56 0.72 -23.29 -8.37
N TYR A 57 0.80 -23.16 -7.06
CA TYR A 57 -0.29 -22.66 -6.22
C TYR A 57 -0.01 -21.23 -5.74
N GLY A 58 -1.03 -20.39 -5.81
CA GLY A 58 -1.02 -19.01 -5.34
C GLY A 58 -2.21 -18.73 -4.42
N ILE A 59 -2.25 -17.51 -3.89
CA ILE A 59 -3.30 -17.06 -2.97
C ILE A 59 -3.94 -15.79 -3.52
N HIS A 60 -5.26 -15.76 -3.57
CA HIS A 60 -6.03 -14.55 -3.84
C HIS A 60 -6.67 -14.07 -2.54
N VAL A 61 -6.57 -12.76 -2.30
CA VAL A 61 -7.16 -12.11 -1.13
C VAL A 61 -8.00 -10.93 -1.63
N MET A 62 -9.29 -10.93 -1.31
CA MET A 62 -10.22 -9.90 -1.79
C MET A 62 -10.82 -9.14 -0.62
N TRP A 63 -10.79 -7.81 -0.69
CA TRP A 63 -11.61 -6.92 0.12
C TRP A 63 -12.71 -6.29 -0.73
N SER A 64 -13.90 -6.09 -0.16
CA SER A 64 -15.02 -5.51 -0.92
C SER A 64 -14.74 -4.07 -1.38
N ARG A 65 -14.37 -3.19 -0.44
CA ARG A 65 -14.13 -1.76 -0.66
C ARG A 65 -13.09 -1.18 0.30
N ASP A 66 -12.22 -2.02 0.83
CA ASP A 66 -11.25 -1.63 1.86
C ASP A 66 -9.83 -1.67 1.29
N VAL A 67 -9.32 -0.49 0.94
CA VAL A 67 -7.95 -0.33 0.42
C VAL A 67 -6.90 -0.52 1.52
N SER A 68 -7.26 -0.37 2.80
CA SER A 68 -6.31 -0.48 3.91
C SER A 68 -5.78 -1.91 4.05
N GLY A 69 -6.60 -2.92 3.74
CA GLY A 69 -6.17 -4.33 3.70
C GLY A 69 -5.14 -4.61 2.61
N VAL A 70 -5.35 -4.05 1.42
CA VAL A 70 -4.39 -4.15 0.30
C VAL A 70 -3.08 -3.46 0.65
N ALA A 71 -3.14 -2.25 1.19
CA ALA A 71 -1.95 -1.50 1.61
C ALA A 71 -1.19 -2.19 2.75
N ALA A 72 -1.90 -2.76 3.74
CA ALA A 72 -1.30 -3.48 4.86
C ALA A 72 -0.59 -4.76 4.40
N LEU A 73 -1.21 -5.55 3.52
CA LEU A 73 -0.56 -6.73 2.95
C LEU A 73 0.64 -6.35 2.10
N ALA A 74 0.53 -5.28 1.29
CA ALA A 74 1.63 -4.78 0.50
C ALA A 74 2.82 -4.39 1.39
N ALA A 75 2.57 -3.65 2.47
CA ALA A 75 3.58 -3.25 3.45
C ALA A 75 4.22 -4.45 4.18
N TRP A 76 3.42 -5.43 4.61
CA TRP A 76 3.95 -6.65 5.23
C TRP A 76 4.86 -7.45 4.29
N ALA A 77 4.56 -7.44 3.00
CA ALA A 77 5.35 -8.11 1.97
C ALA A 77 6.47 -7.24 1.39
N ASP A 78 6.78 -6.09 2.00
CA ASP A 78 7.76 -5.09 1.50
C ASP A 78 7.55 -4.76 0.01
N SER A 79 6.30 -4.61 -0.41
CA SER A 79 5.88 -4.41 -1.79
C SER A 79 5.01 -3.15 -1.94
N GLY A 80 4.98 -2.61 -3.16
CA GLY A 80 4.04 -1.55 -3.51
C GLY A 80 2.64 -2.12 -3.80
N TRP A 81 1.65 -1.24 -3.80
CA TRP A 81 0.33 -1.50 -4.38
C TRP A 81 0.04 -0.43 -5.44
N THR A 82 -0.94 -0.69 -6.30
CA THR A 82 -1.25 0.15 -7.46
C THR A 82 -2.74 0.28 -7.67
N LEU A 83 -3.14 1.30 -8.45
CA LEU A 83 -4.51 1.47 -8.91
C LEU A 83 -4.59 1.12 -10.40
N VAL A 84 -5.46 0.17 -10.75
CA VAL A 84 -5.61 -0.37 -12.09
C VAL A 84 -7.07 -0.23 -12.53
N SER A 85 -7.32 0.44 -13.65
CA SER A 85 -8.68 0.55 -14.18
C SER A 85 -9.25 -0.83 -14.53
N ASN A 86 -10.48 -1.11 -14.10
CA ASN A 86 -11.16 -2.35 -14.47
C ASN A 86 -11.68 -2.22 -15.92
N PRO A 87 -11.25 -3.08 -16.87
CA PRO A 87 -11.70 -2.98 -18.26
C PRO A 87 -13.18 -3.34 -18.45
N MET A 88 -13.80 -4.02 -17.49
CA MET A 88 -15.17 -4.53 -17.56
C MET A 88 -16.20 -3.64 -16.86
N SER A 89 -15.77 -2.61 -16.14
CA SER A 89 -16.67 -1.70 -15.41
C SER A 89 -16.05 -0.32 -15.23
N SER A 90 -16.78 0.63 -14.68
CA SER A 90 -16.24 1.94 -14.30
C SER A 90 -15.41 1.92 -13.00
N GLY A 91 -15.23 0.74 -12.38
CA GLY A 91 -14.48 0.60 -11.14
C GLY A 91 -12.96 0.59 -11.35
N VAL A 92 -12.23 0.79 -10.26
CA VAL A 92 -10.77 0.76 -10.21
C VAL A 92 -10.34 -0.29 -9.19
N PHE A 93 -9.47 -1.20 -9.57
CA PHE A 93 -8.83 -2.10 -8.62
C PHE A 93 -7.73 -1.36 -7.88
N ALA A 94 -7.74 -1.41 -6.56
CA ALA A 94 -6.51 -1.25 -5.79
C ALA A 94 -5.94 -2.65 -5.56
N GLU A 95 -4.71 -2.91 -6.04
CA GLU A 95 -4.12 -4.24 -5.98
C GLU A 95 -2.63 -4.25 -5.66
N THR A 96 -2.16 -5.33 -5.04
CA THR A 96 -0.75 -5.70 -4.92
C THR A 96 -0.56 -7.17 -5.33
N ARG A 97 0.64 -7.48 -5.85
CA ARG A 97 0.98 -8.80 -6.38
C ARG A 97 2.35 -9.30 -5.88
N PRO A 98 2.57 -9.43 -4.56
CA PRO A 98 3.86 -9.87 -4.05
C PRO A 98 4.09 -11.38 -4.26
N VAL A 99 5.36 -11.78 -4.15
CA VAL A 99 5.75 -13.18 -4.02
C VAL A 99 6.32 -13.37 -2.62
N ILE A 100 5.65 -14.16 -1.79
CA ILE A 100 6.00 -14.37 -0.38
C ILE A 100 6.38 -15.82 -0.20
N ASN A 101 7.63 -16.09 0.23
CA ASN A 101 8.15 -17.46 0.38
C ASN A 101 7.97 -18.34 -0.88
N GLY A 102 8.05 -17.74 -2.06
CA GLY A 102 7.88 -18.43 -3.36
C GLY A 102 6.43 -18.63 -3.79
N VAL A 103 5.44 -18.20 -2.99
CA VAL A 103 4.01 -18.26 -3.33
C VAL A 103 3.58 -16.91 -3.90
N LYS A 104 2.95 -16.93 -5.08
CA LYS A 104 2.36 -15.71 -5.66
C LYS A 104 1.09 -15.35 -4.90
N VAL A 105 0.97 -14.09 -4.51
CA VAL A 105 -0.22 -13.56 -3.83
C VAL A 105 -0.81 -12.45 -4.69
N TRP A 106 -2.12 -12.43 -4.87
CA TRP A 106 -2.84 -11.32 -5.47
C TRP A 106 -3.88 -10.80 -4.47
N ALA A 107 -3.62 -9.61 -3.95
CA ALA A 107 -4.49 -8.95 -2.99
C ALA A 107 -5.14 -7.74 -3.66
N TRP A 108 -6.47 -7.64 -3.60
CA TRP A 108 -7.17 -6.57 -4.30
C TRP A 108 -8.50 -6.14 -3.65
N THR A 109 -8.94 -4.94 -4.00
CA THR A 109 -10.29 -4.44 -3.73
C THR A 109 -10.82 -3.66 -4.93
N LEU A 110 -12.14 -3.63 -5.12
CA LEU A 110 -12.78 -2.87 -6.19
C LEU A 110 -13.36 -1.56 -5.64
N LEU A 111 -12.80 -0.45 -6.10
CA LEU A 111 -13.19 0.89 -5.73
C LEU A 111 -14.06 1.53 -6.81
N THR A 112 -14.93 2.43 -6.39
CA THR A 112 -15.53 3.46 -7.26
C THR A 112 -14.47 4.48 -7.67
N SER A 113 -14.76 5.29 -8.69
CA SER A 113 -13.82 6.32 -9.15
C SER A 113 -13.52 7.35 -8.07
N GLU A 114 -14.50 7.72 -7.24
CA GLU A 114 -14.30 8.66 -6.13
C GLU A 114 -13.38 8.09 -5.04
N GLU A 115 -13.63 6.83 -4.63
CA GLU A 115 -12.78 6.12 -3.67
C GLU A 115 -11.35 5.94 -4.21
N ALA A 116 -11.18 5.75 -5.52
CA ALA A 116 -9.86 5.63 -6.15
C ALA A 116 -9.06 6.94 -6.10
N GLU A 117 -9.70 8.10 -6.27
CA GLU A 117 -9.01 9.39 -6.11
C GLU A 117 -8.59 9.63 -4.66
N GLN A 118 -9.42 9.25 -3.68
CA GLN A 118 -9.03 9.28 -2.27
C GLN A 118 -7.84 8.36 -1.99
N ALA A 119 -7.86 7.14 -2.56
CA ALA A 119 -6.76 6.19 -2.43
C ALA A 119 -5.45 6.72 -3.05
N ARG A 120 -5.51 7.47 -4.17
CA ARG A 120 -4.33 8.12 -4.74
C ARG A 120 -3.67 9.10 -3.79
N LEU A 121 -4.45 9.87 -3.03
CA LEU A 121 -3.92 10.79 -2.03
C LEU A 121 -3.14 10.07 -0.93
N MET A 122 -3.48 8.83 -0.61
CA MET A 122 -2.75 8.00 0.36
C MET A 122 -1.45 7.42 -0.20
N MET A 123 -1.31 7.34 -1.53
CA MET A 123 -0.09 6.84 -2.20
C MET A 123 0.96 7.94 -2.40
N LEU A 124 0.57 9.21 -2.26
CA LEU A 124 1.50 10.32 -2.37
C LEU A 124 2.43 10.32 -1.14
N PRO A 125 3.76 10.42 -1.35
CA PRO A 125 4.67 10.65 -0.23
C PRO A 125 4.24 11.92 0.51
N PRO A 126 4.37 11.95 1.85
CA PRO A 126 4.01 13.14 2.62
C PRO A 126 4.74 14.34 2.02
N GLU A 127 3.98 15.39 1.71
CA GLU A 127 4.54 16.62 1.18
C GLU A 127 5.61 17.06 2.18
N PRO A 128 6.88 17.28 1.74
CA PRO A 128 7.92 17.71 2.65
C PRO A 128 7.42 18.97 3.35
N PRO A 129 7.63 19.11 4.67
CA PRO A 129 7.16 20.28 5.39
C PRO A 129 7.60 21.51 4.62
N ALA A 130 6.64 22.38 4.28
CA ALA A 130 6.93 23.64 3.62
C ALA A 130 8.07 24.28 4.40
N ALA A 131 9.19 24.54 3.71
CA ALA A 131 10.32 25.23 4.32
C ALA A 131 9.76 26.43 5.07
N GLU A 132 10.09 26.57 6.35
CA GLU A 132 9.79 27.78 7.11
C GLU A 132 10.10 28.97 6.22
N PRO A 133 9.20 29.95 6.08
CA PRO A 133 9.47 31.13 5.27
C PRO A 133 10.82 31.67 5.71
N GLU A 134 11.76 31.76 4.77
CA GLU A 134 13.08 32.34 5.05
C GLU A 134 12.84 33.70 5.73
N PRO A 135 13.59 34.02 6.80
CA PRO A 135 13.46 35.31 7.44
C PRO A 135 13.65 36.39 6.38
N THR A 136 12.57 37.12 6.06
CA THR A 136 12.66 38.32 5.24
C THR A 136 13.73 39.20 5.87
N GLU A 137 14.87 39.38 5.18
CA GLU A 137 15.88 40.32 5.63
C GLU A 137 15.17 41.65 5.91
N PRO A 138 15.36 42.24 7.10
CA PRO A 138 14.73 43.51 7.42
C PRO A 138 15.19 44.53 6.38
N ALA A 139 14.23 45.08 5.64
CA ALA A 139 14.49 46.19 4.73
C ALA A 139 15.32 47.25 5.46
N GLU A 140 16.43 47.67 4.84
CA GLU A 140 17.26 48.75 5.36
C GLU A 140 16.38 49.95 5.73
N PRO A 141 16.59 50.59 6.89
CA PRO A 141 15.78 51.70 7.32
C PRO A 141 16.01 52.89 6.38
N GLY A 142 15.07 53.05 5.43
CA GLY A 142 14.92 54.27 4.66
C GLY A 142 14.76 55.44 5.63
N THR A 143 15.59 56.47 5.43
CA THR A 143 15.58 57.74 6.14
C THR A 143 14.13 58.25 6.30
N PRO A 144 13.66 58.57 7.52
CA PRO A 144 12.30 59.07 7.70
C PRO A 144 12.17 60.49 7.15
N ASP A 145 11.26 60.66 6.19
CA ASP A 145 10.73 61.96 5.78
C ASP A 145 9.70 62.42 6.84
N PRO A 146 9.78 63.63 7.41
CA PRO A 146 8.84 64.07 8.44
C PRO A 146 7.51 64.50 7.81
N GLN A 147 6.44 63.73 8.05
CA GLN A 147 5.08 64.15 7.77
C GLN A 147 4.28 64.33 9.08
N PRO A 148 3.43 65.38 9.23
CA PRO A 148 2.85 65.75 10.51
C PRO A 148 1.70 64.83 10.91
N ALA A 149 1.50 64.77 12.23
CA ALA A 149 0.47 64.01 12.92
C ALA A 149 -0.95 64.32 12.41
N SER A 150 -1.73 63.27 12.21
CA SER A 150 -3.18 63.30 12.29
C SER A 150 -3.68 62.08 13.06
N ASP A 151 -4.44 62.43 14.09
CA ASP A 151 -5.15 61.63 15.06
C ASP A 151 -6.41 60.96 14.48
N SER A 152 -6.97 60.02 15.25
CA SER A 152 -8.33 59.43 15.17
C SER A 152 -8.47 58.01 14.56
N GLY A 153 -9.00 57.08 15.39
CA GLY A 153 -9.81 55.95 14.89
C GLY A 153 -9.79 54.65 15.71
N ASP A 154 -10.55 54.63 16.81
CA ASP A 154 -11.27 53.51 17.46
C ASP A 154 -11.07 52.01 17.06
N GLN A 155 -10.77 51.21 18.10
CA GLN A 155 -11.33 49.88 18.53
C GLN A 155 -11.33 48.63 17.60
N PRO A 156 -11.57 47.39 18.12
CA PRO A 156 -11.46 46.85 19.49
C PRO A 156 -10.69 45.50 19.61
N THR A 157 -10.36 45.17 20.86
CA THR A 157 -9.73 43.96 21.41
C THR A 157 -10.62 42.72 21.34
N ALA A 158 -10.06 41.53 21.06
CA ALA A 158 -10.53 40.26 21.65
C ALA A 158 -9.44 39.16 21.58
N PRO A 159 -9.42 38.21 22.55
CA PRO A 159 -8.23 37.45 22.93
C PRO A 159 -8.08 36.12 22.17
N VAL A 160 -6.85 35.75 21.82
CA VAL A 160 -6.54 34.37 21.38
C VAL A 160 -6.51 33.46 22.61
N VAL A 161 -7.50 32.58 22.68
CA VAL A 161 -7.63 31.48 23.62
C VAL A 161 -6.59 30.40 23.27
N GLN A 162 -5.80 29.97 24.26
CA GLN A 162 -4.86 28.85 24.16
C GLN A 162 -5.61 27.50 24.15
N PRO A 163 -5.15 26.47 23.42
CA PRO A 163 -5.47 25.08 23.76
C PRO A 163 -4.47 24.53 24.79
N LEU A 164 -4.97 24.27 26.00
CA LEU A 164 -4.32 23.38 26.96
C LEU A 164 -4.56 21.93 26.54
N SER A 165 -3.49 21.15 26.50
CA SER A 165 -3.48 19.70 26.37
C SER A 165 -4.40 19.03 27.40
N SER A 166 -5.07 17.95 27.02
CA SER A 166 -5.33 16.83 27.95
C SER A 166 -5.64 15.55 27.18
N SER A 167 -4.71 14.60 27.31
CA SER A 167 -4.96 13.17 27.11
C SER A 167 -6.10 12.71 28.02
N VAL A 168 -6.96 11.84 27.52
CA VAL A 168 -7.84 11.02 28.36
C VAL A 168 -7.53 9.56 28.09
N ILE A 169 -7.06 8.90 29.14
CA ILE A 169 -6.85 7.46 29.24
C ILE A 169 -8.21 6.81 29.49
N ALA A 170 -8.49 5.72 28.78
CA ALA A 170 -9.71 4.93 28.94
C ALA A 170 -9.70 4.16 30.27
N GLU A 171 -10.80 4.24 31.03
CA GLU A 171 -11.04 3.39 32.19
C GLU A 171 -12.02 2.27 31.80
N VAL A 172 -11.54 1.03 31.81
CA VAL A 172 -12.34 -0.19 31.55
C VAL A 172 -12.77 -0.76 32.90
N PRO A 173 -14.07 -0.93 33.19
CA PRO A 173 -14.49 -1.59 34.43
C PRO A 173 -14.23 -3.11 34.37
N PRO A 174 -13.84 -3.75 35.49
CA PRO A 174 -13.66 -5.20 35.53
C PRO A 174 -15.00 -5.93 35.40
N ALA A 175 -14.99 -7.03 34.64
CA ALA A 175 -16.13 -7.96 34.54
C ALA A 175 -16.31 -8.70 35.88
N THR A 176 -17.42 -8.44 36.55
CA THR A 176 -17.85 -9.24 37.70
C THR A 176 -18.36 -10.58 37.18
N GLY A 177 -17.58 -11.64 37.45
CA GLY A 177 -18.07 -13.01 37.37
C GLY A 177 -19.22 -13.24 38.33
N GLY A 178 -20.24 -13.95 37.86
CA GLY A 178 -21.35 -14.45 38.66
C GLY A 178 -21.77 -15.81 38.13
N ASP A 179 -21.42 -16.85 38.90
CA ASP A 179 -22.04 -18.17 38.94
C ASP A 179 -23.58 -18.08 38.92
N GLU A 180 -24.23 -18.89 38.07
CA GLU A 180 -25.28 -19.88 38.41
C GLU A 180 -25.66 -20.73 37.20
#